data_AF-A0A090WPT7-F1
#
_entry.id   AF-A0A090WPT7-F1
#
_cell.length_a   1.000
_cell.length_b   1.000
_cell.length_c   1.000
_cell.angle_alpha   90.00
_cell.angle_beta   90.00
_cell.angle_gamma   90.00
#
_symmetry.space_group_name_H-M   'P 1'
#
loop_
_entity.id
_entity.type
_entity.pdbx_description
1 polymer ?
#
loop_
_entity_poly.entity_id
_entity_poly.type
_entity_poly.pdbx_seq_one_letter_code
_entity_poly.pdbx_strand_id
1 'polypeptide(L)' 'MVAVGFNGIDVSNDAGETWKHVSDDSFYTIRFVNDSIAYAAGAGKVSKLHFK' A
#
# COMPACT_ATOMS: atom_id res chain seq x y z
N MET A 1 1.04 1.63 -9.39
CA MET A 1 -0.07 0.94 -8.69
C MET A 1 0.42 0.50 -7.32
N VAL A 2 -0.48 0.42 -6.34
CA VAL A 2 -0.18 -0.08 -4.99
C VAL A 2 -1.26 -1.08 -4.60
N ALA A 3 -0.84 -2.24 -4.12
CA ALA A 3 -1.70 -3.28 -3.59
C ALA A 3 -1.38 -3.49 -2.10
N VAL A 4 -2.43 -3.75 -1.31
CA VAL A 4 -2.30 -4.11 0.09
C VAL A 4 -3.09 -5.38 0.36
N GLY A 5 -2.62 -6.19 1.30
CA GLY A 5 -3.32 -7.41 1.71
C GLY A 5 -2.74 -8.00 2.98
N PHE A 6 -3.13 -9.24 3.28
CA PHE A 6 -2.68 -9.91 4.49
C PHE A 6 -1.17 -10.17 4.55
N ASN A 7 -0.55 -10.30 3.37
CA ASN A 7 0.87 -10.60 3.22
C ASN A 7 1.71 -9.33 2.96
N GLY A 8 1.15 -8.14 3.13
CA GLY A 8 1.90 -6.90 3.04
C GLY A 8 1.45 -5.91 1.97
N ILE A 9 2.42 -5.11 1.52
CA ILE A 9 2.28 -4.05 0.54
C ILE A 9 3.23 -4.32 -0.62
N ASP A 10 2.70 -4.27 -1.83
CA ASP A 10 3.45 -4.40 -3.07
C ASP A 10 3.19 -3.17 -3.96
N VAL A 11 4.24 -2.71 -4.64
CA VAL A 11 4.21 -1.52 -5.50
C VAL A 11 4.67 -1.88 -6.90
N SER A 12 3.95 -1.39 -7.90
CA SER A 12 4.31 -1.49 -9.32
C SER A 12 4.43 -0.09 -9.92
N ASN A 13 5.48 0.13 -10.70
CA ASN A 13 5.73 1.40 -11.42
C ASN A 13 5.51 1.29 -12.93
N ASP A 14 5.02 0.15 -13.40
CA ASP A 14 4.87 -0.20 -14.82
C ASP A 14 3.48 -0.79 -15.09
N ALA A 15 2.46 -0.18 -14.49
CA ALA A 15 1.05 -0.54 -14.68
C ALA A 15 0.68 -2.01 -14.32
N GLY A 16 1.44 -2.64 -13.42
CA GLY A 16 1.17 -3.97 -12.90
C GLY A 16 1.95 -5.11 -13.58
N GLU A 17 2.86 -4.79 -14.50
CA GLU A 17 3.75 -5.77 -15.16
C GLU A 17 4.75 -6.38 -14.17
N THR A 18 5.40 -5.54 -13.34
CA THR A 18 6.31 -5.99 -12.28
C THR A 18 5.94 -5.40 -10.94
N TRP A 19 6.22 -6.18 -9.88
CA TRP A 19 5.87 -5.82 -8.50
C TRP A 19 7.09 -5.90 -7.60
N LYS A 20 7.22 -4.89 -6.76
CA LYS A 20 8.23 -4.83 -5.71
C LYS A 20 7.54 -4.90 -4.36
N HIS A 21 7.92 -5.91 -3.58
CA HIS A 21 7.51 -6.00 -2.19
C HIS A 21 8.20 -4.94 -1.33
N VAL A 22 7.44 -4.22 -0.51
CA VAL A 22 7.98 -3.09 0.28
C VAL A 22 7.71 -3.17 1.78
N SER A 23 6.79 -4.01 2.23
CA SER A 23 6.52 -4.23 3.66
C SER A 23 5.65 -5.46 3.86
N ASP A 24 5.87 -6.20 4.96
CA ASP A 24 5.04 -7.32 5.42
C ASP A 24 3.79 -6.85 6.22
N ASP A 25 3.58 -5.55 6.38
CA ASP A 25 2.46 -5.02 7.14
C ASP A 25 1.10 -5.32 6.50
N SER A 26 0.25 -6.03 7.24
CA SER A 26 -1.10 -6.39 6.80
C SER A 26 -2.10 -5.23 6.86
N PHE A 27 -2.83 -5.01 5.76
CA PHE A 27 -3.96 -4.07 5.66
C PHE A 27 -5.09 -4.65 4.80
N TYR A 28 -6.32 -4.17 5.02
CA TYR A 28 -7.52 -4.60 4.29
C TYR A 28 -7.93 -3.62 3.19
N THR A 29 -7.51 -2.36 3.33
CA THR A 29 -7.84 -1.29 2.40
C THR A 29 -6.75 -0.24 2.40
N ILE A 30 -6.63 0.45 1.27
CA ILE A 30 -5.78 1.62 1.08
C ILE A 30 -6.57 2.68 0.29
N ARG A 31 -6.42 3.95 0.67
CA ARG A 31 -6.99 5.08 -0.05
C ARG A 31 -5.96 6.20 -0.19
N PHE A 32 -5.73 6.61 -1.42
CA PHE A 32 -4.90 7.77 -1.74
C PHE A 32 -5.67 9.07 -1.48
N VAL A 33 -5.00 10.02 -0.83
CA VAL A 33 -5.49 11.39 -0.66
C VAL A 33 -4.94 12.29 -1.78
N ASN A 34 -3.72 11.99 -2.23
CA ASN A 34 -3.07 12.59 -3.39
C ASN A 34 -2.07 11.58 -3.99
N ASP A 35 -1.20 12.04 -4.87
CA ASP A 35 -0.16 11.24 -5.54
C ASP A 35 0.91 10.65 -4.61
N SER A 36 1.15 11.25 -3.44
CA SER A 36 2.22 10.84 -2.52
C SER A 36 1.76 10.35 -1.15
N ILE A 37 0.49 10.54 -0.79
CA ILE A 37 -0.05 10.20 0.53
C ILE A 37 -1.24 9.27 0.41
N ALA A 38 -1.16 8.16 1.16
CA ALA A 38 -2.28 7.25 1.33
C ALA A 38 -2.50 6.90 2.81
N TYR A 39 -3.72 6.48 3.13
CA TYR A 39 -4.04 5.84 4.40
C TYR A 39 -4.38 4.39 4.15
N ALA A 40 -3.79 3.49 4.94
CA ALA A 40 -4.09 2.07 4.93
C ALA A 40 -4.67 1.66 6.29
N ALA A 41 -5.70 0.81 6.27
CA ALA A 41 -6.40 0.37 7.48
C ALA A 41 -6.49 -1.16 7.55
N GLY A 42 -6.29 -1.70 8.75
CA GLY A 42 -6.31 -3.13 9.06
C GLY A 42 -6.84 -3.38 10.47
N ALA A 43 -6.66 -4.59 11.01
CA ALA A 43 -7.15 -4.97 12.34
C ALA A 43 -6.67 -4.02 13.44
N GLY A 44 -7.57 -3.15 13.91
CA GLY A 44 -7.30 -2.20 15.00
C GLY A 44 -6.20 -1.17 14.70
N LYS A 45 -5.75 -1.05 13.45
CA LYS A 45 -4.67 -0.12 13.06
C LYS A 45 -5.00 0.68 11.81
N VAL A 46 -4.55 1.93 11.81
CA VAL A 46 -4.53 2.81 10.64
C VAL A 46 -3.14 3.40 10.52
N SER A 47 -2.55 3.31 9.32
CA SER A 47 -1.22 3.83 9.02
C SER A 47 -1.32 4.90 7.94
N LYS A 48 -0.54 5.96 8.10
CA LYS A 48 -0.30 6.96 7.06
C LYS A 48 0.95 6.55 6.27
N LEU A 49 0.80 6.36 4.97
CA LEU A 49 1.86 5.96 4.06
C LEU A 49 2.33 7.16 3.24
N HIS A 50 3.65 7.26 3.07
CA HIS A 50 4.31 8.30 2.30
C HIS A 50 5.06 7.66 1.13
N PHE A 51 4.62 7.95 -0.09
CA PHE A 51 5.26 7.53 -1.34
C PHE A 51 6.11 8.69 -1.88
N LYS A 52 7.32 8.39 -2.36
CA LYS A 52 8.26 9.32 -2.99
C LYS A 52 8.46 8.95 -4.45
#